data_AF-A0A068UP38-F1
#
_entry.id   AF-A0A068UP38-F1
#
_cell.length_a   1.000
_cell.length_b   1.000
_cell.length_c   1.000
_cell.angle_alpha   90.00
_cell.angle_beta   90.00
_cell.angle_gamma   90.00
#
_symmetry.space_group_name_H-M   'P 1'
#
loop_
_entity.id
_entity.type
_entity.pdbx_description
1 polymer ?
#
loop_
_entity_poly.entity_id
_entity_poly.type
_entity_poly.pdbx_seq_one_letter_code
_entity_poly.pdbx_strand_id
1 'polypeptide(L)'
;MSMSAIKEFYSAKDENEVALCIKDLNNPSFYPSMISLWVTDSFERKDMERDLLAKLLITLTKHRDGIISQDHLTKGFDSVLMTLEDAVNDAPRAAEFLGRIFAKVVLENVISFNEVGRLIYEGGEEQGRLVEIGLAAEVLGTILEIIASERGDSVLNEIRSSSNLRLENFRPPSSNKTWRLDKFI
;
A
#
# COMPACT_ATOMS: atom_id res chain seq x y z
N MET A 1 0.77 18.46 9.20
CA MET A 1 -0.46 17.70 9.54
C MET A 1 -0.11 16.66 10.57
N SER A 2 -0.89 16.52 11.63
CA SER A 2 -0.57 15.63 12.74
C SER A 2 -1.31 14.29 12.63
N MET A 3 -0.88 13.33 13.43
CA MET A 3 -1.64 12.11 13.72
C MET A 3 -3.06 12.37 14.25
N SER A 4 -3.39 13.59 14.70
CA SER A 4 -4.74 13.95 15.15
C SER A 4 -5.73 13.95 13.99
N ALA A 5 -5.36 14.47 12.82
CA ALA A 5 -6.27 14.58 11.68
C ALA A 5 -6.80 13.21 11.22
N ILE A 6 -5.93 12.21 11.13
CA ILE A 6 -6.33 10.86 10.74
C ILE A 6 -7.17 10.15 11.83
N LYS A 7 -6.88 10.41 13.10
CA LYS A 7 -7.65 9.86 14.23
C LYS A 7 -9.05 10.46 14.31
N GLU A 8 -9.18 11.76 14.07
CA GLU A 8 -10.48 12.44 13.96
C GLU A 8 -11.26 11.91 12.77
N PHE A 9 -10.60 11.72 11.63
CA PHE A 9 -11.22 11.13 10.44
C PHE A 9 -11.80 9.73 10.71
N TYR A 10 -11.12 8.85 11.44
CA TYR A 10 -11.69 7.52 11.76
C TYR A 10 -13.03 7.59 12.52
N SER A 11 -13.23 8.66 13.29
CA SER A 11 -14.48 8.89 14.03
C SER A 11 -15.52 9.64 13.21
N ALA A 12 -15.14 10.76 12.60
CA ALA A 12 -16.05 11.67 11.89
C ALA A 12 -16.38 11.19 10.46
N LYS A 13 -15.46 10.46 9.82
CA LYS A 13 -15.52 10.00 8.43
C LYS A 13 -15.69 11.14 7.42
N ASP A 14 -15.23 12.33 7.77
CA ASP A 14 -15.30 13.51 6.92
C ASP A 14 -14.05 13.62 6.04
N GLU A 15 -14.15 13.12 4.81
CA GLU A 15 -13.08 13.17 3.81
C GLU A 15 -12.78 14.62 3.37
N ASN A 16 -13.76 15.52 3.41
CA ASN A 16 -13.59 16.91 3.00
C ASN A 16 -12.80 17.70 4.03
N GLU A 17 -13.06 17.47 5.32
CA GLU A 17 -12.31 18.10 6.40
C GLU A 17 -10.82 17.75 6.32
N VAL A 18 -10.50 16.48 6.05
CA VAL A 18 -9.11 16.07 5.82
C VAL A 18 -8.51 16.77 4.60
N ALA A 19 -9.25 16.85 3.49
CA ALA A 19 -8.78 17.53 2.30
C ALA A 19 -8.51 19.02 2.55
N LEU A 20 -9.38 19.71 3.29
CA LEU A 20 -9.19 21.10 3.71
C LEU A 20 -7.95 21.25 4.59
N CYS A 21 -7.78 20.38 5.60
CA CYS A 21 -6.58 20.37 6.43
C CYS A 21 -5.29 20.23 5.61
N ILE A 22 -5.30 19.43 4.53
CA ILE A 22 -4.12 19.20 3.68
C ILE A 22 -3.82 20.44 2.84
N LYS A 23 -4.86 21.06 2.29
CA LYS A 23 -4.75 22.33 1.56
C LYS A 23 -4.22 23.44 2.46
N ASP A 24 -4.77 23.57 3.66
CA ASP A 24 -4.39 24.62 4.62
C ASP A 24 -2.96 24.44 5.14
N LEU A 25 -2.48 23.19 5.26
CA LEU A 25 -1.07 22.94 5.56
C LEU A 25 -0.15 23.51 4.47
N ASN A 26 -0.58 23.50 3.21
CA ASN A 26 0.12 24.04 2.04
C ASN A 26 1.63 23.71 1.99
N ASN A 27 1.98 22.46 2.30
CA ASN A 27 3.36 21.97 2.32
C ASN A 27 3.48 20.63 1.60
N PRO A 28 3.53 20.64 0.25
CA PRO A 28 3.55 19.40 -0.55
C PRO A 28 4.72 18.47 -0.26
N SER A 29 5.89 19.02 0.10
CA SER A 29 7.06 18.21 0.48
C SER A 29 6.83 17.34 1.72
N PHE A 30 5.86 17.67 2.56
CA PHE A 30 5.52 16.89 3.76
C PHE A 30 4.51 15.77 3.47
N TYR A 31 3.80 15.80 2.33
CA TYR A 31 2.70 14.86 2.07
C TYR A 31 3.15 13.39 1.99
N PRO A 32 4.31 13.03 1.40
CA PRO A 32 4.82 11.66 1.45
C PRO A 32 5.02 11.14 2.88
N SER A 33 5.65 11.96 3.75
CA SER A 33 5.89 11.59 5.15
C SER A 33 4.59 11.43 5.93
N MET A 34 3.60 12.29 5.67
CA MET A 34 2.26 12.17 6.24
C MET A 34 1.58 10.86 5.84
N ILE A 35 1.63 10.50 4.56
CA ILE A 35 1.06 9.25 4.03
C ILE A 35 1.74 8.05 4.69
N SER A 36 3.07 8.07 4.77
CA SER A 36 3.84 6.99 5.42
C SER A 36 3.43 6.82 6.88
N LEU A 37 3.34 7.90 7.65
CA LEU A 37 2.90 7.87 9.05
C LEU A 37 1.49 7.29 9.20
N TRP A 38 0.55 7.67 8.32
CA TRP A 38 -0.82 7.17 8.38
C TRP A 38 -0.92 5.69 8.04
N VAL A 39 -0.20 5.23 7.02
CA VAL A 39 -0.17 3.81 6.63
C VAL A 39 0.46 2.97 7.73
N THR A 40 1.60 3.39 8.29
CA THR A 40 2.27 2.67 9.38
C THR A 40 1.39 2.60 10.64
N ASP A 41 0.76 3.71 11.06
CA ASP A 41 -0.18 3.70 12.20
C ASP A 41 -1.35 2.74 11.97
N SER A 42 -1.80 2.57 10.72
CA SER A 42 -2.94 1.71 10.40
C SER A 42 -2.68 0.21 10.62
N PHE A 43 -1.42 -0.22 10.71
CA PHE A 43 -1.08 -1.62 10.89
C PHE A 43 -1.56 -2.17 12.24
N GLU A 44 -1.64 -1.33 13.27
CA GLU A 44 -2.13 -1.69 14.61
C GLU A 44 -3.61 -1.36 14.84
N ARG A 45 -4.29 -0.78 13.83
CA ARG A 45 -5.70 -0.35 13.92
C ARG A 45 -6.68 -1.50 13.70
N LYS A 46 -7.99 -1.22 13.68
CA LYS A 46 -9.02 -2.22 13.31
C LYS A 46 -9.19 -2.31 11.79
N ASP A 47 -9.72 -3.42 11.28
CA ASP A 47 -9.96 -3.63 9.84
C ASP A 47 -10.78 -2.49 9.23
N MET A 48 -11.83 -2.05 9.93
CA MET A 48 -12.65 -0.92 9.48
C MET A 48 -11.86 0.38 9.30
N GLU A 49 -10.91 0.68 10.19
CA GLU A 49 -10.10 1.90 10.11
C GLU A 49 -9.08 1.82 8.96
N ARG A 50 -8.50 0.63 8.73
CA ARG A 50 -7.63 0.38 7.57
C ARG A 50 -8.37 0.59 6.25
N ASP A 51 -9.59 0.06 6.13
CA ASP A 51 -10.41 0.23 4.94
C ASP A 51 -10.78 1.71 4.72
N LEU A 52 -11.10 2.44 5.79
CA LEU A 52 -11.33 3.89 5.74
C LEU A 52 -10.09 4.65 5.27
N LEU A 53 -8.89 4.30 5.77
CA LEU A 53 -7.65 4.92 5.32
C LEU A 53 -7.39 4.65 3.83
N ALA A 54 -7.52 3.41 3.37
CA ALA A 54 -7.32 3.05 1.97
C ALA A 54 -8.26 3.87 1.06
N LYS A 55 -9.54 3.98 1.44
CA LYS A 55 -10.51 4.80 0.72
C LYS A 55 -10.13 6.29 0.74
N LEU A 56 -9.73 6.82 1.88
CA LEU A 56 -9.31 8.21 2.02
C LEU A 56 -8.13 8.54 1.09
N LEU A 57 -7.07 7.71 1.07
CA LEU A 57 -5.92 7.91 0.18
C LEU A 57 -6.33 7.95 -1.30
N ILE A 58 -7.26 7.08 -1.70
CA ILE A 58 -7.81 7.04 -3.05
C ILE A 58 -8.62 8.30 -3.35
N THR A 59 -9.53 8.71 -2.45
CA THR A 59 -10.32 9.93 -2.60
C THR A 59 -9.42 11.16 -2.73
N LEU A 60 -8.43 11.31 -1.84
CA LEU A 60 -7.51 12.46 -1.84
C LEU A 60 -6.69 12.53 -3.13
N THR A 61 -6.28 11.37 -3.67
CA THR A 61 -5.50 11.31 -4.92
C THR A 61 -6.35 11.58 -6.15
N LYS A 62 -7.58 11.07 -6.19
CA LYS A 62 -8.53 11.28 -7.30
C LYS A 62 -9.29 12.60 -7.22
N HIS A 63 -9.10 13.37 -6.15
CA HIS A 63 -9.81 14.61 -5.93
C HIS A 63 -9.55 15.59 -7.07
N ARG A 64 -10.59 16.29 -7.54
CA ARG A 64 -10.50 17.20 -8.69
C ARG A 64 -9.47 18.32 -8.50
N ASP A 65 -9.31 18.75 -7.25
CA ASP A 65 -8.34 19.80 -6.88
C ASP A 65 -6.91 19.29 -6.69
N GLY A 66 -6.64 17.99 -6.92
CA GLY A 66 -5.29 17.41 -6.83
C GLY A 66 -4.65 17.54 -5.45
N ILE A 67 -5.38 17.16 -4.38
CA ILE A 67 -4.94 17.32 -2.98
C ILE A 67 -3.59 16.65 -2.74
N ILE A 68 -3.47 15.39 -3.18
CA ILE A 68 -2.21 14.66 -3.23
C ILE A 68 -2.02 14.12 -4.65
N SER A 69 -0.78 14.11 -5.12
CA SER A 69 -0.43 13.53 -6.42
C SER A 69 -0.10 12.05 -6.26
N GLN A 70 -0.12 11.32 -7.38
CA GLN A 70 0.37 9.94 -7.41
C GLN A 70 1.85 9.84 -6.97
N ASP A 71 2.67 10.86 -7.26
CA ASP A 71 4.07 10.92 -6.81
C ASP A 71 4.18 11.03 -5.28
N HIS A 72 3.33 11.84 -4.64
CA HIS A 72 3.29 11.92 -3.18
C HIS A 72 2.92 10.56 -2.56
N LEU A 73 1.93 9.88 -3.14
CA LEU A 73 1.47 8.57 -2.69
C LEU A 73 2.56 7.50 -2.86
N THR A 74 3.23 7.48 -4.02
CA THR A 74 4.32 6.56 -4.36
C THR A 74 5.49 6.72 -3.39
N LYS A 75 5.94 7.96 -3.13
CA LYS A 75 7.01 8.26 -2.16
C LYS A 75 6.63 7.92 -0.72
N GLY A 76 5.35 8.11 -0.36
CA GLY A 76 4.84 7.69 0.95
C GLY A 76 4.89 6.18 1.11
N PHE A 77 4.46 5.42 0.10
CA PHE A 77 4.54 3.96 0.11
C PHE A 77 5.98 3.43 0.09
N ASP A 78 6.87 4.07 -0.66
CA ASP A 78 8.31 3.76 -0.65
C ASP A 78 8.87 3.85 0.78
N SER A 79 8.55 4.94 1.50
CA SER A 79 8.97 5.12 2.90
C SER A 79 8.39 4.04 3.83
N VAL A 80 7.16 3.57 3.58
CA VAL A 80 6.55 2.46 4.36
C VAL A 80 7.25 1.14 4.07
N LEU A 81 7.60 0.87 2.81
CA LEU A 81 8.28 -0.35 2.39
C LEU A 81 9.70 -0.41 2.95
N MET A 82 10.40 0.73 3.03
CA MET A 82 11.71 0.83 3.70
C MET A 82 11.67 0.34 5.15
N THR A 83 10.63 0.71 5.90
CA THR A 83 10.49 0.37 7.32
C THR A 83 9.60 -0.85 7.58
N LEU A 84 9.24 -1.62 6.55
CA LEU A 84 8.26 -2.70 6.68
C LEU A 84 8.79 -3.87 7.50
N GLU A 85 10.09 -4.17 7.41
CA GLU A 85 10.74 -5.21 8.23
C GLU A 85 10.58 -4.91 9.73
N ASP A 86 10.85 -3.67 10.13
CA ASP A 86 10.63 -3.21 11.51
C ASP A 86 9.15 -3.23 11.90
N ALA A 87 8.28 -2.73 11.03
CA ALA A 87 6.84 -2.67 11.30
C ALA A 87 6.23 -4.07 11.53
N VAL A 88 6.79 -5.12 10.93
CA VAL A 88 6.35 -6.51 11.16
C VAL A 88 6.71 -6.99 12.57
N ASN A 89 7.74 -6.44 13.22
CA ASN A 89 8.08 -6.77 14.60
C ASN A 89 6.98 -6.32 15.58
N ASP A 90 6.40 -5.14 15.34
CA ASP A 90 5.32 -4.60 16.16
C ASP A 90 3.95 -5.15 15.74
N ALA A 91 3.72 -5.29 14.43
CA ALA A 91 2.49 -5.78 13.85
C ALA A 91 2.78 -6.94 12.87
N PRO A 92 2.71 -8.22 13.31
CA PRO A 92 3.07 -9.38 12.48
C PRO A 92 2.32 -9.53 11.15
N ARG A 93 1.20 -8.81 10.99
CA ARG A 93 0.37 -8.78 9.77
C ARG A 93 0.55 -7.52 8.93
N ALA A 94 1.53 -6.66 9.24
CA ALA A 94 1.77 -5.40 8.54
C ALA A 94 1.92 -5.60 7.01
N ALA A 95 2.68 -6.61 6.58
CA ALA A 95 2.83 -6.93 5.16
C ALA A 95 1.49 -7.31 4.47
N GLU A 96 0.65 -8.09 5.15
CA GLU A 96 -0.70 -8.41 4.66
C GLU A 96 -1.55 -7.14 4.55
N PHE A 97 -1.54 -6.30 5.58
CA PHE A 97 -2.33 -5.06 5.61
C PHE A 97 -1.89 -4.06 4.54
N LEU A 98 -0.58 -3.92 4.33
CA LEU A 98 -0.04 -3.12 3.23
C LEU A 98 -0.49 -3.66 1.86
N GLY A 99 -0.46 -4.99 1.67
CA GLY A 99 -0.95 -5.63 0.46
C GLY A 99 -2.43 -5.36 0.19
N ARG A 100 -3.27 -5.30 1.23
CA ARG A 100 -4.69 -4.91 1.10
C ARG A 100 -4.85 -3.46 0.62
N ILE A 101 -4.08 -2.53 1.17
CA ILE A 101 -4.10 -1.11 0.73
C ILE A 101 -3.69 -1.03 -0.74
N PHE A 102 -2.59 -1.67 -1.12
CA PHE A 102 -2.14 -1.70 -2.50
C PHE A 102 -3.17 -2.30 -3.46
N ALA A 103 -3.86 -3.37 -3.07
CA ALA A 103 -4.93 -3.95 -3.88
C ALA A 103 -6.01 -2.92 -4.20
N LYS A 104 -6.45 -2.13 -3.22
CA LYS A 104 -7.45 -1.07 -3.43
C LYS A 104 -6.93 0.02 -4.37
N VAL A 105 -5.69 0.47 -4.18
CA VAL A 105 -5.04 1.49 -5.01
C VAL A 105 -4.91 1.03 -6.47
N VAL A 106 -4.59 -0.25 -6.69
CA VAL A 106 -4.52 -0.87 -8.03
C VAL A 106 -5.90 -1.00 -8.66
N LEU A 107 -6.88 -1.55 -7.93
CA LEU A 107 -8.26 -1.71 -8.42
C LEU A 107 -8.92 -0.37 -8.80
N GLU A 108 -8.54 0.69 -8.09
CA GLU A 108 -9.01 2.03 -8.34
C GLU A 108 -8.18 2.78 -9.39
N ASN A 109 -7.20 2.14 -10.04
CA ASN A 109 -6.32 2.75 -11.05
C ASN A 109 -5.61 4.02 -10.54
N VAL A 110 -5.27 4.07 -9.25
CA VAL A 110 -4.52 5.18 -8.66
C VAL A 110 -3.01 4.99 -8.86
N ILE A 111 -2.52 3.76 -8.68
CA ILE A 111 -1.16 3.33 -9.02
C ILE A 111 -1.29 2.01 -9.78
N SER A 112 -0.56 1.86 -10.88
CA SER A 112 -0.59 0.62 -11.66
C SER A 112 -0.02 -0.56 -10.88
N PHE A 113 -0.48 -1.78 -11.19
CA PHE A 113 0.08 -2.99 -10.58
C PHE A 113 1.58 -3.14 -10.83
N ASN A 114 2.06 -2.74 -12.02
CA ASN A 114 3.48 -2.77 -12.35
C ASN A 114 4.29 -1.83 -11.45
N GLU A 115 3.81 -0.61 -11.24
CA GLU A 115 4.47 0.38 -10.39
C GLU A 115 4.51 -0.09 -8.92
N VAL A 116 3.40 -0.62 -8.39
CA VAL A 116 3.37 -1.21 -7.05
C VAL A 116 4.37 -2.37 -6.94
N GLY A 117 4.43 -3.26 -7.94
CA GLY A 117 5.39 -4.34 -7.93
C GLY A 117 6.84 -3.87 -7.96
N ARG A 118 7.16 -2.79 -8.70
CA ARG A 118 8.50 -2.18 -8.68
C ARG A 118 8.85 -1.70 -7.27
N LEU A 119 7.97 -0.94 -6.62
CA LEU A 119 8.19 -0.46 -5.26
C LEU A 119 8.45 -1.61 -4.29
N ILE A 120 7.65 -2.68 -4.37
CA ILE A 120 7.80 -3.86 -3.51
C ILE A 120 9.12 -4.58 -3.78
N TYR A 121 9.51 -4.70 -5.06
CA TYR A 121 10.74 -5.37 -5.47
C TYR A 121 11.99 -4.62 -4.99
N GLU A 122 11.96 -3.28 -5.05
CA GLU A 122 13.08 -2.42 -4.67
C GLU A 122 13.08 -2.11 -3.16
N GLY A 123 11.96 -2.34 -2.45
CA GLY A 123 11.77 -1.91 -1.08
C GLY A 123 12.59 -2.66 -0.02
N GLY A 124 12.60 -2.04 1.17
CA GLY A 124 13.33 -2.45 2.37
C GLY A 124 14.46 -1.47 2.70
N GLU A 125 15.16 -1.67 3.82
CA GLU A 125 16.26 -0.79 4.24
C GLU A 125 17.39 -0.74 3.19
N GLU A 126 17.63 -1.87 2.54
CA GLU A 126 18.49 -2.02 1.37
C GLU A 126 17.65 -2.49 0.18
N GLN A 127 18.06 -2.11 -1.03
CA GLN A 127 17.31 -2.45 -2.25
C GLN A 127 17.15 -3.96 -2.39
N GLY A 128 15.90 -4.43 -2.47
CA GLY A 128 15.59 -5.86 -2.61
C GLY A 128 15.52 -6.63 -1.30
N ARG A 129 15.77 -5.99 -0.16
CA ARG A 129 15.72 -6.62 1.16
C ARG A 129 14.40 -7.32 1.43
N LEU A 130 13.27 -6.73 1.03
CA LEU A 130 11.94 -7.35 1.21
C LEU A 130 11.79 -8.67 0.45
N VAL A 131 12.47 -8.84 -0.68
CA VAL A 131 12.49 -10.11 -1.43
C VAL A 131 13.27 -11.16 -0.66
N GLU A 132 14.46 -10.81 -0.16
CA GLU A 132 15.34 -11.73 0.56
C GLU A 132 14.66 -12.34 1.80
N ILE A 133 13.94 -11.51 2.56
CA ILE A 133 13.25 -11.92 3.78
C ILE A 133 11.83 -12.45 3.52
N GLY A 134 11.37 -12.41 2.27
CA GLY A 134 10.08 -12.96 1.82
C GLY A 134 8.85 -12.07 2.08
N LEU A 135 9.01 -10.88 2.65
CA LEU A 135 7.90 -9.93 2.83
C LEU A 135 7.35 -9.45 1.49
N ALA A 136 8.18 -9.32 0.46
CA ALA A 136 7.74 -8.96 -0.89
C ALA A 136 6.71 -9.99 -1.44
N ALA A 137 6.97 -11.28 -1.24
CA ALA A 137 6.04 -12.35 -1.63
C ALA A 137 4.74 -12.29 -0.83
N GLU A 138 4.79 -11.93 0.46
CA GLU A 138 3.60 -11.79 1.30
C GLU A 138 2.72 -10.61 0.85
N VAL A 139 3.32 -9.44 0.62
CA VAL A 139 2.61 -8.24 0.14
C VAL A 139 1.99 -8.51 -1.24
N LEU A 140 2.79 -8.96 -2.20
CA LEU A 140 2.34 -9.18 -3.57
C LEU A 140 1.30 -10.30 -3.68
N GLY A 141 1.49 -11.39 -2.93
CA GLY A 141 0.50 -12.46 -2.83
C GLY A 141 -0.83 -11.98 -2.26
N THR A 142 -0.80 -11.06 -1.29
CA THR A 142 -2.01 -10.47 -0.71
C THR A 142 -2.73 -9.59 -1.72
N ILE A 143 -2.00 -8.79 -2.51
CA ILE A 143 -2.59 -7.98 -3.59
C ILE A 143 -3.39 -8.85 -4.56
N LEU A 144 -2.77 -9.92 -5.06
CA LEU A 144 -3.38 -10.82 -6.03
C LEU A 144 -4.59 -11.56 -5.44
N GLU A 145 -4.51 -12.00 -4.19
CA GLU A 145 -5.62 -12.66 -3.49
C GLU A 145 -6.83 -11.75 -3.27
N ILE A 146 -6.60 -10.48 -2.91
CA ILE A 146 -7.68 -9.49 -2.77
C ILE A 146 -8.30 -9.16 -4.13
N ILE A 147 -7.50 -8.97 -5.19
CA ILE A 147 -8.04 -8.72 -6.53
C ILE A 147 -8.88 -9.91 -7.01
N ALA A 148 -8.39 -11.14 -6.84
CA ALA A 148 -9.11 -12.36 -7.19
C ALA A 148 -10.44 -12.48 -6.45
N SER A 149 -10.42 -12.25 -5.13
CA SER A 149 -11.62 -12.39 -4.30
C SER A 149 -12.65 -11.28 -4.52
N GLU A 150 -12.23 -10.04 -4.80
CA GLU A 150 -13.15 -8.90 -4.95
C GLU A 150 -13.62 -8.62 -6.38
N ARG A 151 -12.86 -9.05 -7.40
CA ARG A 151 -13.16 -8.79 -8.82
C ARG A 151 -13.11 -10.02 -9.71
N GLY A 152 -12.71 -11.17 -9.19
CA GLY A 152 -12.64 -12.44 -9.92
C GLY A 152 -11.38 -12.60 -10.76
N ASP A 153 -11.15 -13.84 -11.19
CA ASP A 153 -9.93 -14.24 -11.92
C ASP A 153 -9.78 -13.56 -13.28
N SER A 154 -10.88 -13.16 -13.93
CA SER A 154 -10.82 -12.43 -15.20
C SER A 154 -10.08 -11.10 -15.05
N VAL A 155 -10.44 -10.31 -14.03
CA VAL A 155 -9.81 -9.01 -13.76
C VAL A 155 -8.37 -9.21 -13.28
N LEU A 156 -8.13 -10.23 -12.44
CA LEU A 156 -6.78 -10.60 -12.03
C LEU A 156 -5.87 -10.88 -13.23
N ASN A 157 -6.34 -11.69 -14.18
CA ASN A 157 -5.57 -12.07 -15.36
C ASN A 157 -5.32 -10.88 -16.31
N GLU A 158 -6.26 -9.94 -16.43
CA GLU A 158 -6.08 -8.69 -17.16
C GLU A 158 -4.98 -7.81 -16.52
N ILE A 159 -5.04 -7.62 -15.20
CA ILE A 159 -4.04 -6.85 -14.46
C ILE A 159 -2.64 -7.50 -14.56
N ARG A 160 -2.58 -8.84 -14.50
CA ARG A 160 -1.31 -9.58 -14.65
C ARG A 160 -0.75 -9.47 -16.07
N SER A 161 -1.59 -9.63 -17.09
CA SER A 161 -1.15 -9.60 -18.49
C SER A 161 -0.76 -8.20 -18.99
N SER A 162 -1.30 -7.15 -18.37
CA SER A 162 -0.91 -5.75 -18.61
C SER A 162 0.36 -5.34 -17.87
N SER A 163 0.94 -6.21 -17.04
CA SER A 163 2.16 -5.99 -16.28
C SER A 163 3.33 -6.79 -16.84
N ASN A 164 4.55 -6.27 -16.74
CA ASN A 164 5.79 -6.99 -17.09
C ASN A 164 6.49 -7.62 -15.88
N LEU A 165 5.81 -7.66 -14.72
CA LEU A 165 6.33 -8.29 -13.51
C LEU A 165 6.42 -9.81 -13.67
N ARG A 166 7.56 -10.38 -13.26
CA ARG A 166 7.74 -11.82 -13.09
C ARG A 166 7.56 -12.15 -11.61
N LEU A 167 6.46 -12.81 -11.26
CA LEU A 167 6.10 -13.07 -9.86
C LEU A 167 7.16 -13.94 -9.16
N GLU A 168 7.84 -14.79 -9.91
CA GLU A 168 8.93 -15.64 -9.44
C GLU A 168 10.10 -14.82 -8.87
N ASN A 169 10.32 -13.59 -9.37
CA ASN A 169 11.40 -12.71 -8.88
C ASN A 169 11.14 -12.20 -7.46
N PHE A 170 9.90 -12.27 -6.97
CA PHE A 170 9.53 -11.84 -5.63
C PHE A 170 9.66 -12.96 -4.60
N ARG A 171 10.00 -14.19 -5.02
CA ARG A 171 10.26 -15.29 -4.10
C ARG A 171 11.63 -15.12 -3.44
N PRO A 172 11.72 -15.36 -2.12
CA PRO A 172 13.02 -15.43 -1.46
C PRO A 172 13.84 -16.61 -2.02
N PRO A 173 15.14 -16.40 -2.33
CA PRO A 173 15.95 -17.35 -3.09
C PRO A 173 16.22 -18.70 -2.40
N SER A 174 16.08 -18.78 -1.08
CA SER A 174 16.50 -19.92 -0.26
C SER A 174 15.43 -20.42 0.71
N SER A 175 14.15 -20.22 0.40
CA SER A 175 13.04 -20.62 1.27
C SER A 175 12.35 -21.92 0.83
N ASN A 176 12.24 -22.88 1.74
CA ASN A 176 11.39 -24.07 1.59
C ASN A 176 9.94 -23.83 2.05
N LYS A 177 9.63 -22.61 2.50
CA LYS A 177 8.29 -22.20 2.94
C LYS A 177 7.43 -21.92 1.72
N THR A 178 6.19 -22.40 1.71
CA THR A 178 5.17 -21.98 0.75
C THR A 178 4.68 -20.57 1.11
N TRP A 179 4.80 -19.65 0.17
CA TRP A 179 4.38 -18.26 0.31
C TRP A 179 2.99 -18.05 -0.29
N ARG A 180 2.29 -17.00 0.15
CA ARG A 180 0.97 -16.65 -0.39
C ARG A 180 1.00 -16.44 -1.91
N LEU A 181 2.10 -15.86 -2.41
CA LEU A 181 2.34 -15.66 -3.84
C LEU A 181 2.36 -16.95 -4.65
N ASP A 182 2.69 -18.09 -4.04
CA ASP A 182 2.85 -19.36 -4.75
C ASP A 182 1.55 -19.90 -5.35
N LYS A 183 0.39 -19.42 -4.89
CA LYS A 183 -0.91 -19.76 -5.49
C LYS A 183 -1.07 -19.19 -6.91
N PHE A 184 -0.23 -18.23 -7.30
CA PHE A 184 -0.36 -17.47 -8.54
C PHE A 184 0.76 -17.73 -9.54
N ILE A 185 1.77 -18.53 -9.18
CA ILE A 185 2.89 -18.96 -10.02
C ILE A 185 2.62 -20.40 -10.47
#